data_AF-A0A1Z5LE38-F1
#
_entry.id   AF-A0A1Z5LE38-F1
#
_cell.length_a   1.000
_cell.length_b   1.000
_cell.length_c   1.000
_cell.angle_alpha   90.00
_cell.angle_beta   90.00
_cell.angle_gamma   90.00
#
_symmetry.space_group_name_H-M   'P 1'
#
loop_
_entity.id
_entity.type
_entity.pdbx_description
1 polymer ?
#
loop_
_entity_poly.entity_id
_entity_poly.type
_entity_poly.pdbx_seq_one_letter_code
_entity_poly.pdbx_strand_id
1 'polypeptide(L)'
;MPTPEKLFVVNRHRCSQEGSTSWKPFSIHASQHRSRNSSAPPEDDYRTARIPIQNIVLRLMHRETYAARQNVSPFHVSRRLHQNICPNFTVVNVEKPPCFLRKFSPDGRHFVAFSSDQTSIEIYQYCGPSAAAHLIRDLPGDQSTVCNAAHVRSVIFGEFLRLKHIVNVAGNGGEQLNRECSLFADDGKHVIVGSAMYVPDDPHPLFWHMHRNNESVSPNPRSPLEDYTLHLVDMTTGMLKDKRTFKTDKIFLSHNQGLYLYRDTLAILSVQHQTVHIFKITREGTFVSVRTVGRFCYEDDELLVSSAMLGSSRPYREPTLNSLKHRLLVYLYKRAAGDLMALRRF
;
A
#
# COMPACT_ATOMS: atom_id res chain seq x y z
N MET A 1 18.90 -20.50 -26.33
CA MET A 1 20.06 -20.29 -25.44
C MET A 1 20.29 -18.79 -25.32
N PRO A 2 19.69 -18.11 -24.32
CA PRO A 2 19.81 -16.67 -24.18
C PRO A 2 21.08 -16.29 -23.43
N THR A 3 21.80 -15.31 -23.98
CA THR A 3 23.00 -14.67 -23.43
C THR A 3 22.69 -13.89 -22.14
N PRO A 4 23.55 -13.94 -21.11
CA PRO A 4 23.34 -13.18 -19.89
C PRO A 4 23.68 -11.69 -20.11
N GLU A 5 22.68 -10.83 -19.96
CA GLU A 5 22.83 -9.38 -19.94
C GLU A 5 23.67 -8.95 -18.72
N LYS A 6 24.75 -8.22 -19.01
CA LYS A 6 25.62 -7.59 -18.01
C LYS A 6 24.85 -6.45 -17.33
N LEU A 7 24.59 -6.60 -16.03
CA LEU A 7 24.18 -5.51 -15.15
C LEU A 7 25.33 -4.52 -15.01
N PHE A 8 25.15 -3.31 -15.54
CA PHE A 8 26.03 -2.17 -15.33
C PHE A 8 25.77 -1.56 -13.95
N VAL A 9 26.74 -1.67 -13.04
CA VAL A 9 26.77 -0.92 -11.78
C VAL A 9 27.27 0.49 -12.08
N VAL A 10 26.38 1.48 -11.98
CA VAL A 10 26.74 2.90 -12.07
C VAL A 10 27.18 3.37 -10.69
N ASN A 11 28.49 3.43 -10.48
CA ASN A 11 29.11 4.02 -9.29
C ASN A 11 29.19 5.54 -9.49
N ARG A 12 28.23 6.32 -8.96
CA ARG A 12 28.27 7.78 -8.99
C ARG A 12 28.98 8.35 -7.76
N HIS A 13 30.31 8.32 -7.80
CA HIS A 13 31.14 9.32 -7.15
C HIS A 13 32.29 9.70 -8.08
N ARG A 14 32.06 10.71 -8.91
CA ARG A 14 33.14 11.53 -9.49
C ARG A 14 32.71 12.99 -9.45
N CYS A 15 33.40 13.73 -8.60
CA CYS A 15 33.55 15.17 -8.69
C CYS A 15 34.63 15.42 -9.75
N SER A 16 34.27 16.00 -10.90
CA SER A 16 35.14 16.72 -11.83
C SER A 16 34.28 17.34 -12.93
N GLN A 17 34.74 18.48 -13.41
CA GLN A 17 34.08 19.47 -14.25
C GLN A 17 33.73 19.00 -15.68
N GLU A 18 32.86 19.81 -16.31
CA GLU A 18 32.62 20.00 -17.74
C GLU A 18 31.78 18.97 -18.53
N GLY A 19 30.85 19.51 -19.33
CA GLY A 19 30.19 18.79 -20.42
C GLY A 19 28.66 18.84 -20.36
N SER A 20 28.06 19.72 -21.16
CA SER A 20 26.61 19.84 -21.40
C SER A 20 25.98 18.52 -21.86
N THR A 21 24.81 18.16 -21.33
CA THR A 21 23.72 17.52 -22.10
C THR A 21 22.43 17.46 -21.28
N SER A 22 21.34 17.88 -21.92
CA SER A 22 20.01 18.06 -21.33
C SER A 22 19.27 16.73 -21.12
N TRP A 23 18.91 16.41 -19.87
CA TRP A 23 17.91 15.38 -19.55
C TRP A 23 17.03 15.88 -18.40
N LYS A 24 15.74 16.10 -18.67
CA LYS A 24 14.71 16.47 -17.67
C LYS A 24 13.95 15.22 -17.22
N PRO A 25 13.80 14.95 -15.92
CA PRO A 25 12.73 14.10 -15.42
C PRO A 25 11.65 14.90 -14.68
N PHE A 26 10.42 14.47 -14.95
CA PHE A 26 9.12 14.90 -14.46
C PHE A 26 9.05 15.39 -13.00
N SER A 27 8.38 16.53 -12.79
CA SER A 27 8.01 17.06 -11.47
C SER A 27 6.52 16.82 -11.21
N ILE A 28 6.21 16.17 -10.09
CA ILE A 28 4.86 15.97 -9.56
C ILE A 28 4.45 17.28 -8.86
N HIS A 29 3.45 17.96 -9.43
CA HIS A 29 2.89 19.20 -8.90
C HIS A 29 2.28 19.03 -7.51
N ALA A 30 2.77 19.82 -6.55
CA ALA A 30 2.04 20.19 -5.33
C ALA A 30 1.65 21.67 -5.40
N SER A 31 0.36 21.93 -5.13
CA SER A 31 -0.28 23.22 -4.82
C SER A 31 -0.11 24.37 -5.81
N GLN A 32 -1.10 24.54 -6.69
CA GLN A 32 -1.42 25.82 -7.31
C GLN A 32 -2.15 26.72 -6.30
N HIS A 33 -1.60 27.91 -6.02
CA HIS A 33 -2.39 29.01 -5.47
C HIS A 33 -2.00 30.35 -6.11
N ARG A 34 -3.02 30.95 -6.75
CA ARG A 34 -3.22 32.35 -7.20
C ARG A 34 -2.17 32.98 -8.13
N SER A 35 -2.51 33.09 -9.41
CA SER A 35 -1.98 34.18 -10.27
C SER A 35 -2.84 35.43 -10.09
N ARG A 36 -2.18 36.54 -9.76
CA ARG A 36 -2.68 37.91 -9.90
C ARG A 36 -1.81 38.53 -11.00
N ASN A 37 -2.44 39.29 -11.90
CA ASN A 37 -1.87 39.84 -13.13
C ASN A 37 -0.48 40.49 -13.02
N SER A 38 0.20 40.47 -14.17
CA SER A 38 1.10 41.47 -14.75
C SER A 38 2.61 41.42 -14.48
N SER A 39 3.33 41.67 -15.57
CA SER A 39 4.78 41.85 -15.77
C SER A 39 5.67 40.62 -15.62
N ALA A 40 6.38 40.29 -16.71
CA ALA A 40 7.50 39.36 -16.70
C ALA A 40 8.56 39.87 -15.70
N PRO A 41 9.10 39.01 -14.82
CA PRO A 41 10.16 39.44 -13.92
C PRO A 41 11.46 39.63 -14.69
N PRO A 42 12.38 40.49 -14.20
CA PRO A 42 13.68 40.68 -14.83
C PRO A 42 14.48 39.37 -14.78
N GLU A 43 15.31 39.15 -15.81
CA GLU A 43 16.35 38.12 -15.79
C GLU A 43 17.35 38.44 -14.68
N ASP A 44 17.14 37.86 -13.50
CA ASP A 44 18.13 37.53 -12.46
C ASP A 44 17.42 37.47 -11.11
N ASP A 45 17.05 36.26 -10.66
CA ASP A 45 17.23 35.82 -9.26
C ASP A 45 16.82 34.35 -9.13
N TYR A 46 17.52 33.43 -9.81
CA TYR A 46 17.44 32.02 -9.42
C TYR A 46 18.15 31.89 -8.07
N ARG A 47 17.43 32.18 -6.97
CA ARG A 47 17.91 31.90 -5.62
C ARG A 47 18.17 30.41 -5.51
N THR A 48 19.41 30.02 -5.73
CA THR A 48 19.88 28.67 -5.53
C THR A 48 19.57 28.30 -4.09
N ALA A 49 18.74 27.28 -3.91
CA ALA A 49 18.38 26.81 -2.58
C ALA A 49 19.69 26.47 -1.85
N ARG A 50 19.97 27.15 -0.74
CA ARG A 50 21.18 26.88 0.06
C ARG A 50 21.16 25.40 0.46
N ILE A 51 22.20 24.68 0.07
CA ILE A 51 22.36 23.27 0.44
C ILE A 51 22.47 23.23 1.97
N PRO A 52 21.60 22.46 2.66
CA PRO A 52 21.67 22.35 4.11
C PRO A 52 22.97 21.63 4.52
N ILE A 53 23.48 21.96 5.71
CA ILE A 53 24.69 21.36 6.30
C ILE A 53 24.63 19.82 6.16
N GLN A 54 25.67 19.19 5.63
CA GLN A 54 25.75 17.74 5.43
C GLN A 54 26.64 17.01 6.45
N ASN A 55 27.40 17.75 7.25
CA ASN A 55 28.24 17.16 8.29
C ASN A 55 27.34 16.52 9.37
N ILE A 56 27.59 15.23 9.66
CA ILE A 56 26.79 14.45 10.61
C ILE A 56 26.88 14.98 12.04
N VAL A 57 28.06 15.42 12.48
CA VAL A 57 28.30 15.99 13.82
C VAL A 57 27.50 17.28 13.98
N LEU A 58 27.56 18.18 12.99
CA LEU A 58 26.79 19.42 13.01
C LEU A 58 25.28 19.16 12.96
N ARG A 59 24.80 18.17 12.18
CA ARG A 59 23.38 17.78 12.18
C ARG A 59 22.95 17.18 13.52
N LEU A 60 23.80 16.39 14.17
CA LEU A 60 23.52 15.82 15.48
C LEU A 60 23.42 16.91 16.54
N MET A 61 24.43 17.80 16.60
CA MET A 61 24.41 18.97 17.49
C MET A 61 23.17 19.83 17.24
N HIS A 62 22.81 20.10 15.98
CA HIS A 62 21.59 20.84 15.65
C HIS A 62 20.32 20.13 16.11
N ARG A 63 20.25 18.79 15.99
CA ARG A 63 19.10 17.99 16.42
C ARG A 63 18.93 18.03 17.94
N GLU A 64 20.04 18.02 18.67
CA GLU A 64 20.05 18.03 20.15
C GLU A 64 19.80 19.43 20.72
N THR A 65 20.28 20.47 20.03
CA THR A 65 20.20 21.85 20.53
C THR A 65 18.91 22.55 20.11
N TYR A 66 18.41 22.31 18.89
CA TYR A 66 17.28 23.04 18.34
C TYR A 66 16.04 22.17 18.21
N ALA A 67 14.93 22.63 18.79
CA ALA A 67 13.62 22.05 18.54
C ALA A 67 13.18 22.26 17.09
N ALA A 68 12.27 21.38 16.62
CA ALA A 68 11.65 21.57 15.32
C ALA A 68 10.85 22.88 15.29
N ARG A 69 10.99 23.64 14.19
CA ARG A 69 10.20 24.87 13.98
C ARG A 69 8.72 24.53 13.90
N GLN A 70 7.84 25.43 14.38
CA GLN A 70 6.38 25.23 14.38
C GLN A 70 5.80 24.84 13.01
N ASN A 71 6.39 25.33 11.91
CA ASN A 71 5.92 25.07 10.55
C ASN A 71 6.48 23.78 9.92
N VAL A 72 7.25 22.98 10.67
CA VAL A 72 7.91 21.77 10.15
C VAL A 72 7.63 20.60 11.10
N SER A 73 7.15 19.49 10.54
CA SER A 73 6.96 18.26 11.32
C SER A 73 8.27 17.84 12.02
N PRO A 74 8.25 17.56 13.34
CA PRO A 74 9.42 17.08 14.07
C PRO A 74 10.04 15.82 13.46
N PHE A 75 9.22 14.94 12.88
CA PHE A 75 9.69 13.74 12.17
C PHE A 75 10.57 14.08 10.96
N HIS A 76 10.20 15.10 10.19
CA HIS A 76 11.01 15.55 9.06
C HIS A 76 12.36 16.11 9.51
N VAL A 77 12.42 16.80 10.65
CA VAL A 77 13.68 17.32 11.20
C VAL A 77 14.56 16.17 11.69
N SER A 78 14.01 15.22 12.45
CA SER A 78 14.77 14.06 12.98
C SER A 78 15.29 13.15 11.87
N ARG A 79 14.50 12.91 10.81
CA ARG A 79 14.89 12.06 9.67
C ARG A 79 16.04 12.65 8.84
N ARG A 80 16.30 13.96 8.89
CA ARG A 80 17.43 14.58 8.17
C ARG A 80 18.77 14.02 8.60
N LEU A 81 18.97 13.69 9.87
CA LEU A 81 20.24 13.12 10.33
C LEU A 81 20.55 11.80 9.61
N HIS A 82 19.53 10.95 9.46
CA HIS A 82 19.65 9.62 8.89
C HIS A 82 19.96 9.62 7.39
N GLN A 83 19.79 10.75 6.69
CA GLN A 83 20.19 10.89 5.28
C GLN A 83 21.73 10.86 5.09
N ASN A 84 22.49 11.13 6.14
CA ASN A 84 23.95 11.21 6.09
C ASN A 84 24.62 9.98 6.73
N ILE A 85 23.82 9.01 7.18
CA ILE A 85 24.30 7.73 7.68
C ILE A 85 24.23 6.75 6.53
N CYS A 86 25.38 6.34 6.01
CA CYS A 86 25.48 5.25 5.05
C CYS A 86 25.76 3.92 5.78
N PRO A 87 25.27 2.78 5.26
CA PRO A 87 25.70 1.47 5.73
C PRO A 87 27.22 1.36 5.61
N ASN A 88 27.88 0.86 6.66
CA ASN A 88 29.32 0.61 6.66
C ASN A 88 29.70 -0.65 5.87
N PHE A 89 28.76 -1.58 5.71
CA PHE A 89 28.97 -2.85 5.04
C PHE A 89 27.67 -3.35 4.40
N THR A 90 27.76 -3.96 3.22
CA THR A 90 26.59 -4.52 2.50
C THR A 90 26.89 -5.96 2.13
N VAL A 91 26.06 -6.89 2.61
CA VAL A 91 26.09 -8.28 2.17
C VAL A 91 25.08 -8.45 1.05
N VAL A 92 25.56 -8.87 -0.12
CA VAL A 92 24.74 -9.18 -1.29
C VAL A 92 24.51 -10.68 -1.39
N ASN A 93 23.42 -11.06 -2.06
CA ASN A 93 23.05 -12.46 -2.30
C ASN A 93 22.97 -13.31 -1.02
N VAL A 94 22.36 -12.74 0.02
CA VAL A 94 22.04 -13.46 1.26
C VAL A 94 21.09 -14.60 0.95
N GLU A 95 21.38 -15.78 1.48
CA GLU A 95 20.49 -16.92 1.36
C GLU A 95 19.26 -16.68 2.22
N LYS A 96 18.08 -16.93 1.65
CA LYS A 96 16.80 -16.73 2.33
C LYS A 96 15.95 -18.00 2.24
N PRO A 97 15.04 -18.22 3.21
CA PRO A 97 14.03 -19.27 3.13
C PRO A 97 13.17 -19.17 1.86
N PRO A 98 12.46 -20.24 1.48
CA PRO A 98 11.51 -20.26 0.37
C PRO A 98 10.26 -19.42 0.71
N CYS A 99 10.43 -18.11 0.76
CA CYS A 99 9.37 -17.16 1.05
C CYS A 99 9.55 -15.86 0.25
N PHE A 100 8.46 -15.11 0.12
CA PHE A 100 8.39 -13.80 -0.51
C PHE A 100 8.43 -12.74 0.57
N LEU A 101 9.63 -12.16 0.76
CA LEU A 101 9.86 -11.06 1.68
C LEU A 101 9.05 -9.83 1.25
N ARG A 102 8.29 -9.23 2.18
CA ARG A 102 7.38 -8.13 1.82
C ARG A 102 7.80 -6.78 2.40
N LYS A 103 7.62 -6.57 3.70
CA LYS A 103 7.92 -5.28 4.36
C LYS A 103 7.97 -5.39 5.89
N PHE A 104 8.62 -4.40 6.49
CA PHE A 104 8.60 -4.17 7.93
C PHE A 104 7.26 -3.60 8.38
N SER A 105 6.86 -4.01 9.58
CA SER A 105 5.83 -3.35 10.39
C SER A 105 6.19 -1.88 10.64
N PRO A 106 5.21 -0.99 10.86
CA PRO A 106 5.45 0.45 11.03
C PRO A 106 6.35 0.80 12.22
N ASP A 107 6.38 -0.05 13.25
CA ASP A 107 7.25 0.08 14.43
C ASP A 107 8.66 -0.52 14.21
N GLY A 108 8.88 -1.22 13.09
CA GLY A 108 10.15 -1.85 12.71
C GLY A 108 10.50 -3.11 13.50
N ARG A 109 9.61 -3.64 14.36
CA ARG A 109 9.91 -4.81 15.21
C ARG A 109 9.72 -6.14 14.51
N HIS A 110 8.73 -6.19 13.62
CA HIS A 110 8.37 -7.39 12.86
C HIS A 110 8.59 -7.18 11.37
N PHE A 111 8.94 -8.25 10.67
CA PHE A 111 9.03 -8.30 9.22
C PHE A 111 8.11 -9.40 8.70
N VAL A 112 7.26 -9.05 7.72
CA VAL A 112 6.27 -9.97 7.17
C VAL A 112 6.76 -10.53 5.84
N ALA A 113 6.63 -11.84 5.67
CA ALA A 113 6.84 -12.55 4.42
C ALA A 113 5.67 -13.50 4.14
N PHE A 114 5.50 -13.88 2.88
CA PHE A 114 4.53 -14.88 2.44
C PHE A 114 5.26 -16.17 2.11
N SER A 115 4.71 -17.32 2.50
CA SER A 115 5.29 -18.61 2.15
C SER A 115 5.33 -18.81 0.63
N SER A 116 6.22 -19.69 0.15
CA SER A 116 6.38 -19.94 -1.29
C SER A 116 5.09 -20.43 -1.96
N ASP A 117 4.33 -21.25 -1.24
CA ASP A 117 3.05 -21.84 -1.64
C ASP A 117 1.85 -20.89 -1.51
N GLN A 118 2.06 -19.66 -0.99
CA GLN A 118 1.02 -18.64 -0.82
C GLN A 118 -0.14 -19.05 0.11
N THR A 119 0.11 -19.95 1.06
CA THR A 119 -0.90 -20.40 2.02
C THR A 119 -0.78 -19.70 3.36
N SER A 120 0.45 -19.35 3.74
CA SER A 120 0.77 -18.88 5.07
C SER A 120 1.57 -17.58 5.08
N ILE A 121 1.51 -16.92 6.21
CA ILE A 121 2.27 -15.72 6.52
C ILE A 121 3.35 -16.08 7.52
N GLU A 122 4.57 -15.72 7.18
CA GLU A 122 5.73 -15.85 8.04
C GLU A 122 6.02 -14.49 8.68
N ILE A 123 6.00 -14.46 10.01
CA ILE A 123 6.29 -13.28 10.81
C ILE A 123 7.66 -13.47 11.43
N TYR A 124 8.59 -12.62 11.03
CA TYR A 124 9.95 -12.57 11.56
C TYR A 124 10.09 -11.45 12.57
N GLN A 125 10.83 -11.70 13.64
CA GLN A 125 11.29 -10.68 14.56
C GLN A 125 12.60 -10.07 14.02
N TYR A 126 12.66 -8.75 13.96
CA TYR A 126 13.87 -8.03 13.59
C TYR A 126 14.79 -7.86 14.79
N CYS A 127 15.98 -8.45 14.73
CA CYS A 127 16.97 -8.43 15.82
C CYS A 127 17.92 -7.21 15.77
N GLY A 128 17.82 -6.39 14.72
CA GLY A 128 18.67 -5.22 14.53
C GLY A 128 20.00 -5.52 13.82
N PRO A 129 20.71 -4.47 13.37
CA PRO A 129 21.95 -4.62 12.59
C PRO A 129 23.13 -5.14 13.43
N SER A 130 23.07 -5.01 14.76
CA SER A 130 24.11 -5.50 15.66
C SER A 130 24.10 -7.02 15.84
N ALA A 131 23.00 -7.70 15.52
CA ALA A 131 22.84 -9.14 15.75
C ALA A 131 23.95 -9.95 15.06
N ALA A 132 24.23 -9.64 13.78
CA ALA A 132 25.29 -10.30 13.03
C ALA A 132 26.63 -9.56 13.04
N ALA A 133 26.83 -8.57 13.92
CA ALA A 133 28.07 -7.79 13.93
C ALA A 133 29.32 -8.66 14.16
N HIS A 134 29.16 -9.78 14.88
CA HIS A 134 30.21 -10.76 15.12
C HIS A 134 30.62 -11.51 13.83
N LEU A 135 29.71 -11.68 12.87
CA LEU A 135 29.99 -12.34 11.58
C LEU A 135 30.79 -11.45 10.62
N ILE A 136 30.73 -10.12 10.81
CA ILE A 136 31.25 -9.13 9.86
C ILE A 136 32.53 -8.45 10.37
N ARG A 137 32.81 -8.50 11.68
CA ARG A 137 33.91 -7.77 12.33
C ARG A 137 35.29 -8.05 11.72
N ASP A 138 35.52 -9.31 11.35
CA ASP A 138 36.83 -9.78 10.89
C ASP A 138 36.95 -9.78 9.35
N LEU A 139 35.92 -9.29 8.64
CA LEU A 139 35.93 -9.19 7.19
C LEU A 139 36.58 -7.86 6.75
N PRO A 140 37.63 -7.88 5.90
CA PRO A 140 38.15 -6.66 5.33
C PRO A 140 37.08 -5.98 4.46
N GLY A 141 36.98 -4.65 4.59
CA GLY A 141 35.94 -3.83 3.94
C GLY A 141 35.98 -3.78 2.41
N ASP A 142 36.96 -4.44 1.79
CA ASP A 142 37.13 -4.55 0.35
C ASP A 142 37.20 -6.02 -0.05
N GLN A 143 36.14 -6.51 -0.69
CA GLN A 143 35.99 -7.81 -1.36
C GLN A 143 36.64 -9.03 -0.68
N SER A 144 35.90 -9.59 0.28
CA SER A 144 36.17 -10.86 0.98
C SER A 144 36.62 -12.01 0.07
N THR A 145 37.69 -12.66 0.51
CA THR A 145 38.01 -14.08 0.33
C THR A 145 36.76 -14.97 0.35
N VAL A 146 36.70 -15.91 -0.60
CA VAL A 146 35.48 -16.61 -1.06
C VAL A 146 34.81 -17.48 0.01
N CYS A 147 35.56 -18.01 0.99
CA CYS A 147 35.02 -18.98 1.96
C CYS A 147 34.25 -18.33 3.14
N ASN A 148 34.78 -17.26 3.73
CA ASN A 148 34.07 -16.57 4.84
C ASN A 148 32.81 -15.86 4.33
N ALA A 149 32.84 -15.35 3.10
CA ALA A 149 31.67 -14.73 2.48
C ALA A 149 30.50 -15.70 2.31
N ALA A 150 30.74 -16.97 2.00
CA ALA A 150 29.69 -17.96 1.83
C ALA A 150 28.98 -18.29 3.16
N HIS A 151 29.74 -18.53 4.22
CA HIS A 151 29.18 -18.78 5.55
C HIS A 151 28.38 -17.58 6.08
N VAL A 152 28.89 -16.36 5.89
CA VAL A 152 28.17 -15.15 6.29
C VAL A 152 26.84 -15.05 5.54
N ARG A 153 26.81 -15.31 4.24
CA ARG A 153 25.58 -15.24 3.43
C ARG A 153 24.51 -16.25 3.85
N SER A 154 24.89 -17.43 4.33
CA SER A 154 23.94 -18.46 4.74
C SER A 154 23.34 -18.22 6.14
N VAL A 155 24.10 -17.61 7.05
CA VAL A 155 23.69 -17.43 8.45
C VAL A 155 23.04 -16.06 8.71
N ILE A 156 23.48 -15.00 8.02
CA ILE A 156 23.12 -13.61 8.35
C ILE A 156 21.61 -13.35 8.34
N PHE A 157 20.85 -14.04 7.48
CA PHE A 157 19.40 -13.88 7.43
C PHE A 157 18.74 -14.28 8.75
N GLY A 158 19.08 -15.45 9.29
CA GLY A 158 18.49 -15.97 10.52
C GLY A 158 18.86 -15.17 11.77
N GLU A 159 20.04 -14.54 11.77
CA GLU A 159 20.48 -13.63 12.83
C GLU A 159 19.71 -12.30 12.80
N PHE A 160 19.51 -11.71 11.61
CA PHE A 160 18.78 -10.45 11.45
C PHE A 160 17.27 -10.61 11.63
N LEU A 161 16.72 -11.69 11.07
CA LEU A 161 15.31 -11.98 10.97
C LEU A 161 15.06 -13.37 11.54
N ARG A 162 14.71 -13.40 12.82
CA ARG A 162 14.36 -14.65 13.49
C ARG A 162 12.90 -14.97 13.23
N LEU A 163 12.62 -16.13 12.62
CA LEU A 163 11.24 -16.58 12.42
C LEU A 163 10.55 -16.73 13.78
N LYS A 164 9.41 -16.05 13.95
CA LYS A 164 8.66 -16.03 15.20
C LYS A 164 7.36 -16.82 15.09
N HIS A 165 6.61 -16.60 14.01
CA HIS A 165 5.33 -17.27 13.77
C HIS A 165 5.16 -17.62 12.29
N ILE A 166 4.49 -18.75 12.04
CA ILE A 166 3.93 -19.11 10.73
C ILE A 166 2.42 -19.22 10.95
N VAL A 167 1.67 -18.38 10.25
CA VAL A 167 0.20 -18.32 10.36
C VAL A 167 -0.38 -18.84 9.07
N ASN A 168 -1.05 -19.99 9.11
CA ASN A 168 -1.78 -20.48 7.94
C ASN A 168 -3.06 -19.66 7.77
N VAL A 169 -3.23 -19.04 6.59
CA VAL A 169 -4.31 -18.08 6.33
C VAL A 169 -5.23 -18.58 5.22
N ALA A 170 -4.67 -19.12 4.14
CA ALA A 170 -5.47 -19.70 3.06
C ALA A 170 -5.77 -21.18 3.35
N GLY A 171 -7.04 -21.57 3.21
CA GLY A 171 -7.46 -22.97 3.43
C GLY A 171 -7.09 -23.91 2.29
N ASN A 172 -7.30 -25.22 2.51
CA ASN A 172 -6.99 -26.31 1.57
C ASN A 172 -7.88 -26.34 0.29
N GLY A 173 -8.53 -25.22 -0.08
CA GLY A 173 -9.55 -25.12 -1.13
C GLY A 173 -9.13 -24.39 -2.40
N GLY A 174 -7.82 -24.21 -2.64
CA GLY A 174 -7.32 -23.44 -3.80
C GLY A 174 -7.29 -21.93 -3.60
N GLU A 175 -7.57 -21.46 -2.39
CA GLU A 175 -7.35 -20.08 -1.97
C GLU A 175 -5.85 -19.77 -1.94
N GLN A 176 -5.44 -18.64 -2.52
CA GLN A 176 -4.05 -18.21 -2.54
C GLN A 176 -3.92 -16.79 -1.99
N LEU A 177 -2.95 -16.57 -1.11
CA LEU A 177 -2.59 -15.24 -0.62
C LEU A 177 -1.98 -14.40 -1.74
N ASN A 178 -2.46 -13.17 -1.89
CA ASN A 178 -1.83 -12.20 -2.76
C ASN A 178 -0.61 -11.60 -2.06
N ARG A 179 0.59 -11.95 -2.55
CA ARG A 179 1.89 -11.52 -1.99
C ARG A 179 2.08 -10.00 -1.94
N GLU A 180 1.34 -9.25 -2.75
CA GLU A 180 1.43 -7.79 -2.78
C GLU A 180 0.44 -7.13 -1.81
N CYS A 181 -0.57 -7.86 -1.37
CA CYS A 181 -1.63 -7.37 -0.51
C CYS A 181 -1.24 -7.45 0.96
N SER A 182 -0.83 -6.31 1.52
CA SER A 182 -0.46 -6.22 2.93
C SER A 182 -0.67 -4.79 3.43
N LEU A 183 -1.48 -4.62 4.47
CA LEU A 183 -1.77 -3.34 5.11
C LEU A 183 -1.57 -3.49 6.62
N PHE A 184 -0.90 -2.52 7.25
CA PHE A 184 -0.68 -2.53 8.69
C PHE A 184 -1.62 -1.55 9.35
N ALA A 185 -2.30 -2.00 10.41
CA ALA A 185 -3.03 -1.09 11.28
C ALA A 185 -2.05 -0.17 12.04
N ASP A 186 -2.55 0.99 12.44
CA ASP A 186 -1.76 2.02 13.14
C ASP A 186 -1.24 1.56 14.51
N ASP A 187 -1.86 0.53 15.09
CA ASP A 187 -1.43 -0.07 16.34
C ASP A 187 -0.11 -0.86 16.23
N GLY A 188 0.40 -1.08 15.01
CA GLY A 188 1.62 -1.84 14.75
C GLY A 188 1.51 -3.33 15.13
N LYS A 189 0.33 -3.79 15.54
CA LYS A 189 0.08 -5.15 16.03
C LYS A 189 -0.60 -6.00 14.98
N HIS A 190 -1.53 -5.43 14.22
CA HIS A 190 -2.32 -6.17 13.25
C HIS A 190 -1.87 -5.92 11.81
N VAL A 191 -1.87 -6.99 11.02
CA VAL A 191 -1.66 -6.96 9.57
C VAL A 191 -2.88 -7.53 8.86
N ILE A 192 -3.31 -6.84 7.82
CA ILE A 192 -4.37 -7.27 6.92
C ILE A 192 -3.71 -7.81 5.66
N VAL A 193 -4.12 -9.00 5.27
CA VAL A 193 -3.70 -9.65 4.04
C VAL A 193 -4.92 -10.07 3.24
N GLY A 194 -4.76 -10.14 1.93
CA GLY A 194 -5.82 -10.56 1.02
C GLY A 194 -5.47 -11.87 0.37
N SER A 195 -6.45 -12.76 0.27
CA SER A 195 -6.42 -13.95 -0.55
C SER A 195 -7.50 -13.89 -1.62
N ALA A 196 -7.29 -14.66 -2.68
CA ALA A 196 -8.24 -14.86 -3.76
C ALA A 196 -8.38 -16.36 -4.04
N MET A 197 -9.59 -16.77 -4.39
CA MET A 197 -9.90 -18.09 -4.90
C MET A 197 -10.64 -17.92 -6.22
N TYR A 198 -10.17 -18.60 -7.26
CA TYR A 198 -10.85 -18.59 -8.56
C TYR A 198 -12.23 -19.22 -8.42
N VAL A 199 -13.27 -18.54 -8.91
CA VAL A 199 -14.60 -19.12 -9.00
C VAL A 199 -14.68 -19.93 -10.29
N PRO A 200 -14.93 -21.25 -10.23
CA PRO A 200 -15.07 -22.07 -11.43
C PRO A 200 -16.17 -21.53 -12.35
N ASP A 201 -15.95 -21.65 -13.66
CA ASP A 201 -16.99 -21.31 -14.64
C ASP A 201 -18.13 -22.35 -14.63
N ASP A 202 -17.85 -23.61 -14.27
CA ASP A 202 -18.86 -24.66 -14.10
C ASP A 202 -18.81 -25.29 -12.70
N PRO A 203 -19.90 -25.26 -11.92
CA PRO A 203 -21.19 -24.63 -12.22
C PRO A 203 -21.08 -23.09 -12.22
N HIS A 204 -21.75 -22.44 -13.18
CA HIS A 204 -21.78 -20.99 -13.25
C HIS A 204 -22.24 -20.37 -11.93
N PRO A 205 -21.58 -19.30 -11.45
CA PRO A 205 -22.00 -18.60 -10.25
C PRO A 205 -23.45 -18.12 -10.37
N LEU A 206 -24.17 -18.15 -9.26
CA LEU A 206 -25.56 -17.71 -9.23
C LEU A 206 -25.67 -16.27 -9.73
N PHE A 207 -26.65 -16.02 -10.60
CA PHE A 207 -26.90 -14.69 -11.17
C PHE A 207 -26.95 -13.58 -10.10
N TRP A 208 -27.62 -13.86 -8.98
CA TRP A 208 -27.78 -12.92 -7.86
C TRP A 208 -26.51 -12.66 -7.05
N HIS A 209 -25.52 -13.54 -7.16
CA HIS A 209 -24.20 -13.31 -6.56
C HIS A 209 -23.37 -12.36 -7.42
N MET A 210 -23.46 -12.47 -8.76
CA MET A 210 -22.73 -11.58 -9.69
C MET A 210 -23.35 -10.19 -9.81
N HIS A 211 -24.69 -10.12 -9.78
CA HIS A 211 -25.45 -8.91 -10.06
C HIS A 211 -26.29 -8.49 -8.85
N ARG A 212 -25.66 -7.78 -7.91
CA ARG A 212 -26.30 -7.31 -6.67
C ARG A 212 -27.10 -6.01 -6.84
N ASN A 213 -26.81 -5.24 -7.88
CA ASN A 213 -27.52 -4.01 -8.23
C ASN A 213 -27.52 -3.80 -9.76
N ASN A 214 -28.36 -2.89 -10.23
CA ASN A 214 -28.55 -2.57 -11.65
C ASN A 214 -27.28 -2.03 -12.34
N GLU A 215 -26.33 -1.50 -11.57
CA GLU A 215 -25.05 -0.98 -12.07
C GLU A 215 -23.90 -1.98 -11.92
N SER A 216 -24.17 -3.23 -11.49
CA SER A 216 -23.13 -4.25 -11.36
C SER A 216 -22.54 -4.54 -12.75
N VAL A 217 -21.21 -4.58 -12.82
CA VAL A 217 -20.50 -4.72 -14.09
C VAL A 217 -20.72 -6.12 -14.65
N SER A 218 -20.83 -6.27 -15.97
CA SER A 218 -20.89 -7.60 -16.58
C SER A 218 -19.51 -8.29 -16.47
N PRO A 219 -19.44 -9.56 -16.04
CA PRO A 219 -18.18 -10.29 -15.97
C PRO A 219 -17.49 -10.28 -17.34
N ASN A 220 -16.19 -9.97 -17.35
CA ASN A 220 -15.39 -9.95 -18.57
C ASN A 220 -14.41 -11.13 -18.53
N PRO A 221 -14.29 -11.94 -19.61
CA PRO A 221 -13.30 -13.02 -19.68
C PRO A 221 -11.86 -12.58 -19.40
N ARG A 222 -11.51 -11.31 -19.66
CA ARG A 222 -10.18 -10.74 -19.33
C ARG A 222 -9.96 -10.50 -17.83
N SER A 223 -11.02 -10.54 -17.03
CA SER A 223 -10.98 -10.29 -15.60
C SER A 223 -12.00 -11.21 -14.90
N PRO A 224 -11.63 -12.47 -14.65
CA PRO A 224 -12.53 -13.42 -14.02
C PRO A 224 -12.92 -12.95 -12.61
N LEU A 225 -14.09 -13.41 -12.19
CA LEU A 225 -14.60 -13.22 -10.83
C LEU A 225 -13.89 -14.17 -9.88
N GLU A 226 -13.59 -13.66 -8.70
CA GLU A 226 -12.90 -14.40 -7.66
C GLU A 226 -13.64 -14.22 -6.34
N ASP A 227 -13.50 -15.21 -5.46
CA ASP A 227 -13.88 -15.10 -4.07
C ASP A 227 -12.68 -14.53 -3.31
N TYR A 228 -12.81 -13.28 -2.87
CA TYR A 228 -11.75 -12.60 -2.12
C TYR A 228 -11.98 -12.74 -0.64
N THR A 229 -10.94 -13.05 0.14
CA THR A 229 -11.01 -13.00 1.60
C THR A 229 -9.93 -12.08 2.15
N LEU A 230 -10.33 -11.14 3.00
CA LEU A 230 -9.40 -10.35 3.79
C LEU A 230 -9.26 -10.98 5.16
N HIS A 231 -8.02 -11.19 5.58
CA HIS A 231 -7.68 -11.84 6.83
C HIS A 231 -6.93 -10.84 7.72
N LEU A 232 -7.30 -10.80 8.99
CA LEU A 232 -6.66 -9.98 10.00
C LEU A 232 -5.81 -10.87 10.90
N VAL A 233 -4.50 -10.65 10.87
CA VAL A 233 -3.53 -11.45 11.64
C VAL A 233 -2.90 -10.58 12.71
N ASP A 234 -2.86 -11.09 13.94
CA ASP A 234 -2.12 -10.49 15.04
C ASP A 234 -0.66 -10.93 14.97
N MET A 235 0.24 -9.99 14.69
CA MET A 235 1.67 -10.26 14.54
C MET A 235 2.37 -10.59 15.86
N THR A 236 1.78 -10.18 16.99
CA THR A 236 2.38 -10.40 18.30
C THR A 236 2.15 -11.82 18.78
N THR A 237 0.92 -12.33 18.58
CA THR A 237 0.51 -13.68 19.00
C THR A 237 0.64 -14.72 17.89
N GLY A 238 0.71 -14.30 16.63
CA GLY A 238 0.73 -15.21 15.47
C GLY A 238 -0.63 -15.86 15.22
N MET A 239 -1.73 -15.21 15.59
CA MET A 239 -3.07 -15.76 15.43
C MET A 239 -3.86 -15.04 14.34
N LEU A 240 -4.59 -15.80 13.53
CA LEU A 240 -5.65 -15.28 12.68
C LEU A 240 -6.83 -14.86 13.57
N LYS A 241 -7.17 -13.57 13.55
CA LYS A 241 -8.17 -12.98 14.46
C LYS A 241 -9.56 -12.93 13.84
N ASP A 242 -9.66 -12.45 12.60
CA ASP A 242 -10.94 -12.30 11.90
C ASP A 242 -10.73 -12.40 10.38
N LYS A 243 -11.80 -12.69 9.66
CA LYS A 243 -11.81 -12.75 8.20
C LYS A 243 -13.11 -12.20 7.60
N ARG A 244 -13.01 -11.57 6.42
CA ARG A 244 -14.15 -11.08 5.66
C ARG A 244 -14.06 -11.54 4.21
N THR A 245 -15.08 -12.29 3.77
CA THR A 245 -15.13 -12.88 2.43
C THR A 245 -16.13 -12.13 1.55
N PHE A 246 -15.71 -11.81 0.33
CA PHE A 246 -16.47 -11.20 -0.75
C PHE A 246 -16.59 -12.22 -1.88
N LYS A 247 -17.81 -12.67 -2.14
CA LYS A 247 -18.07 -13.72 -3.14
C LYS A 247 -18.31 -13.11 -4.52
N THR A 248 -17.83 -13.81 -5.55
CA THR A 248 -18.05 -13.50 -6.98
C THR A 248 -17.86 -12.02 -7.27
N ASP A 249 -16.75 -11.46 -6.78
CA ASP A 249 -16.47 -10.03 -6.85
C ASP A 249 -15.25 -9.76 -7.74
N LYS A 250 -14.96 -8.48 -7.95
CA LYS A 250 -13.68 -8.01 -8.46
C LYS A 250 -13.09 -6.96 -7.53
N ILE A 251 -12.09 -7.36 -6.75
CA ILE A 251 -11.34 -6.49 -5.83
C ILE A 251 -9.86 -6.57 -6.22
N PHE A 252 -9.26 -5.43 -6.57
CA PHE A 252 -7.86 -5.39 -6.97
C PHE A 252 -6.92 -5.46 -5.75
N LEU A 253 -6.54 -6.67 -5.33
CA LEU A 253 -5.61 -6.87 -4.22
C LEU A 253 -4.16 -6.50 -4.56
N SER A 254 -3.77 -6.63 -5.83
CA SER A 254 -2.41 -6.31 -6.29
C SER A 254 -2.09 -4.84 -6.02
N HIS A 255 -0.88 -4.61 -5.51
CA HIS A 255 -0.44 -3.30 -5.01
C HIS A 255 -1.43 -2.57 -4.07
N ASN A 256 -2.35 -3.30 -3.40
CA ASN A 256 -3.43 -2.75 -2.59
C ASN A 256 -4.35 -1.75 -3.34
N GLN A 257 -4.51 -1.84 -4.66
CA GLN A 257 -5.26 -0.82 -5.42
C GLN A 257 -6.75 -0.72 -5.04
N GLY A 258 -7.35 -1.84 -4.66
CA GLY A 258 -8.73 -1.94 -4.21
C GLY A 258 -8.91 -1.82 -2.70
N LEU A 259 -7.83 -1.64 -1.93
CA LEU A 259 -7.86 -1.60 -0.46
C LEU A 259 -7.13 -0.37 0.06
N TYR A 260 -7.82 0.41 0.89
CA TYR A 260 -7.23 1.58 1.51
C TYR A 260 -7.42 1.54 3.02
N LEU A 261 -6.32 1.63 3.76
CA LEU A 261 -6.34 1.67 5.22
C LEU A 261 -5.82 3.01 5.70
N TYR A 262 -6.65 3.72 6.45
CA TYR A 262 -6.27 4.93 7.16
C TYR A 262 -6.53 4.74 8.65
N ARG A 263 -5.46 4.70 9.44
CA ARG A 263 -5.48 4.38 10.87
C ARG A 263 -6.11 3.01 11.15
N ASP A 264 -7.37 3.01 11.56
CA ASP A 264 -8.22 1.86 11.89
C ASP A 264 -9.36 1.67 10.86
N THR A 265 -9.50 2.57 9.89
CA THR A 265 -10.61 2.59 8.93
C THR A 265 -10.15 2.00 7.59
N LEU A 266 -10.69 0.85 7.25
CA LEU A 266 -10.44 0.11 6.01
C LEU A 266 -11.57 0.38 5.01
N ALA A 267 -11.22 0.87 3.84
CA ALA A 267 -12.12 0.97 2.69
C ALA A 267 -11.74 -0.08 1.63
N ILE A 268 -12.74 -0.78 1.12
CA ILE A 268 -12.59 -1.85 0.13
C ILE A 268 -13.48 -1.51 -1.06
N LEU A 269 -12.88 -1.41 -2.24
CA LEU A 269 -13.59 -1.15 -3.49
C LEU A 269 -13.97 -2.47 -4.17
N SER A 270 -15.26 -2.80 -4.14
CA SER A 270 -15.87 -3.81 -5.01
C SER A 270 -16.17 -3.18 -6.37
N VAL A 271 -15.39 -3.57 -7.38
CA VAL A 271 -15.56 -3.08 -8.75
C VAL A 271 -16.73 -3.77 -9.42
N GLN A 272 -16.89 -5.08 -9.20
CA GLN A 272 -17.98 -5.85 -9.78
C GLN A 272 -19.34 -5.35 -9.30
N HIS A 273 -19.51 -5.16 -7.99
CA HIS A 273 -20.77 -4.70 -7.39
C HIS A 273 -20.88 -3.17 -7.30
N GLN A 274 -19.93 -2.40 -7.85
CA GLN A 274 -19.90 -0.93 -7.79
C GLN A 274 -20.17 -0.39 -6.36
N THR A 275 -19.48 -0.97 -5.38
CA THR A 275 -19.74 -0.72 -3.96
C THR A 275 -18.43 -0.51 -3.19
N VAL A 276 -18.41 0.45 -2.27
CA VAL A 276 -17.32 0.67 -1.33
C VAL A 276 -17.77 0.17 0.05
N HIS A 277 -17.06 -0.81 0.58
CA HIS A 277 -17.28 -1.30 1.94
C HIS A 277 -16.30 -0.61 2.89
N ILE A 278 -16.83 -0.02 3.97
CA ILE A 278 -16.06 0.67 5.00
C ILE A 278 -16.15 -0.16 6.28
N PHE A 279 -15.00 -0.65 6.71
CA PHE A 279 -14.80 -1.37 7.95
C PHE A 279 -13.97 -0.54 8.92
N LYS A 280 -14.20 -0.76 10.21
CA LYS A 280 -13.27 -0.36 11.26
C LYS A 280 -12.65 -1.58 11.91
N ILE A 281 -11.38 -1.47 12.25
CA ILE A 281 -10.61 -2.51 12.90
C ILE A 281 -10.57 -2.19 14.38
N THR A 282 -11.10 -3.09 15.20
CA THR A 282 -11.04 -2.95 16.66
C THR A 282 -9.65 -3.30 17.19
N ARG A 283 -9.32 -2.80 18.37
CA ARG A 283 -8.06 -3.17 19.06
C ARG A 283 -7.99 -4.66 19.44
N GLU A 284 -9.16 -5.31 19.53
CA GLU A 284 -9.28 -6.74 19.81
C GLU A 284 -8.98 -7.61 18.58
N GLY A 285 -8.95 -7.00 17.39
CA GLY A 285 -8.66 -7.68 16.14
C GLY A 285 -9.93 -8.17 15.43
N THR A 286 -10.95 -7.33 15.29
CA THR A 286 -12.16 -7.68 14.53
C THR A 286 -12.51 -6.62 13.50
N PHE A 287 -13.09 -7.05 12.38
CA PHE A 287 -13.64 -6.18 11.34
C PHE A 287 -15.09 -5.82 11.69
N VAL A 288 -15.34 -4.55 11.97
CA VAL A 288 -16.68 -4.01 12.20
C VAL A 288 -17.14 -3.29 10.93
N SER A 289 -18.22 -3.76 10.31
CA SER A 289 -18.83 -3.07 9.16
C SER A 289 -19.46 -1.77 9.64
N VAL A 290 -18.95 -0.64 9.15
CA VAL A 290 -19.45 0.69 9.53
C VAL A 290 -20.41 1.22 8.49
N ARG A 291 -20.07 1.08 7.22
CA ARG A 291 -20.89 1.64 6.14
C ARG A 291 -20.63 0.91 4.83
N THR A 292 -21.67 0.79 4.02
CA THR A 292 -21.56 0.35 2.63
C THR A 292 -22.08 1.46 1.74
N VAL A 293 -21.29 1.88 0.75
CA VAL A 293 -21.63 2.98 -0.16
C VAL A 293 -21.69 2.42 -1.58
N GLY A 294 -22.88 2.40 -2.19
CA GLY A 294 -23.09 1.86 -3.54
C GLY A 294 -24.49 2.18 -4.02
N ARG A 295 -25.36 1.15 -4.08
CA ARG A 295 -26.80 1.31 -4.35
C ARG A 295 -27.44 2.38 -3.44
N PHE A 296 -27.15 2.29 -2.15
CA PHE A 296 -27.52 3.27 -1.14
C PHE A 296 -26.28 3.96 -0.57
N CYS A 297 -26.43 5.19 -0.10
CA CYS A 297 -25.37 5.95 0.54
C CYS A 297 -25.59 6.02 2.06
N TYR A 298 -26.81 6.24 2.50
CA TYR A 298 -27.21 6.34 3.90
C TYR A 298 -28.06 5.14 4.31
N GLU A 299 -28.12 4.86 5.60
CA GLU A 299 -28.85 3.71 6.15
C GLU A 299 -30.36 3.82 5.88
N ASP A 300 -30.91 5.03 5.93
CA ASP A 300 -32.34 5.28 5.71
C ASP A 300 -32.75 5.32 4.23
N ASP A 301 -31.79 5.34 3.28
CA ASP A 301 -32.10 5.43 1.85
C ASP A 301 -32.94 4.23 1.38
N GLU A 302 -32.71 3.04 1.94
CA GLU A 302 -33.47 1.82 1.59
C GLU A 302 -34.94 1.91 1.99
N LEU A 303 -35.22 2.46 3.18
CA LEU A 303 -36.58 2.67 3.67
C LEU A 303 -37.32 3.70 2.81
N LEU A 304 -36.64 4.80 2.46
CA LEU A 304 -37.22 5.84 1.61
C LEU A 304 -37.57 5.30 0.21
N VAL A 305 -36.64 4.58 -0.42
CA VAL A 305 -36.87 4.01 -1.77
C VAL A 305 -37.96 2.95 -1.75
N SER A 306 -37.96 2.06 -0.76
CA SER A 306 -39.00 1.03 -0.62
C SER A 306 -40.40 1.61 -0.34
N SER A 307 -40.49 2.72 0.40
CA SER A 307 -41.77 3.41 0.61
C SER A 307 -42.34 4.09 -0.65
N ALA A 308 -41.46 4.58 -1.54
CA ALA A 308 -41.84 5.26 -2.77
C ALA A 308 -42.11 4.27 -3.93
N MET A 309 -41.44 3.12 -3.94
CA MET A 309 -41.61 2.09 -4.95
C MET A 309 -42.70 1.11 -4.50
N LEU A 310 -43.94 1.31 -4.98
CA LEU A 310 -45.08 0.41 -4.76
C LEU A 310 -44.88 -0.93 -5.52
N GLY A 311 -43.99 -1.79 -5.02
CA GLY A 311 -43.75 -3.13 -5.56
C GLY A 311 -42.37 -3.70 -5.24
N SER A 312 -42.22 -5.02 -5.37
CA SER A 312 -40.93 -5.73 -5.24
C SER A 312 -40.00 -5.38 -6.40
N SER A 313 -39.38 -4.20 -6.35
CA SER A 313 -38.31 -3.85 -7.29
C SER A 313 -37.05 -4.63 -6.92
N ARG A 314 -36.64 -5.55 -7.80
CA ARG A 314 -35.37 -6.27 -7.62
C ARG A 314 -34.23 -5.27 -7.81
N PRO A 315 -33.19 -5.27 -6.94
CA PRO A 315 -32.06 -4.32 -7.03
C PRO A 315 -31.41 -4.26 -8.41
N TYR A 316 -31.36 -5.37 -9.14
CA TYR A 316 -30.78 -5.45 -10.48
C TYR A 316 -31.64 -4.78 -11.58
N ARG A 317 -32.96 -4.67 -11.38
CA ARG A 317 -33.90 -4.16 -12.38
C ARG A 317 -34.32 -2.71 -12.10
N GLU A 318 -33.63 -2.03 -11.19
CA GLU A 318 -33.94 -0.64 -10.88
C GLU A 318 -33.68 0.24 -12.11
N PRO A 319 -34.67 1.04 -12.55
CA PRO A 319 -34.49 1.94 -13.68
C PRO A 319 -33.69 3.19 -13.31
N THR A 320 -33.59 3.49 -12.02
CA THR A 320 -32.91 4.68 -11.49
C THR A 320 -31.42 4.46 -11.30
N LEU A 321 -30.63 5.53 -11.45
CA LEU A 321 -29.23 5.54 -11.03
C LEU A 321 -29.12 5.28 -9.53
N ASN A 322 -28.03 4.63 -9.11
CA ASN A 322 -27.72 4.42 -7.72
C ASN A 322 -27.52 5.73 -6.96
N SER A 323 -27.75 5.69 -5.64
CA SER A 323 -27.74 6.88 -4.78
C SER A 323 -26.44 7.67 -4.83
N LEU A 324 -25.29 6.98 -4.95
CA LEU A 324 -23.98 7.66 -5.01
C LEU A 324 -23.84 8.50 -6.28
N LYS A 325 -24.09 7.88 -7.44
CA LYS A 325 -24.01 8.58 -8.74
C LYS A 325 -25.03 9.70 -8.82
N HIS A 326 -26.26 9.45 -8.38
CA HIS A 326 -27.30 10.47 -8.34
C HIS A 326 -26.89 11.66 -7.46
N ARG A 327 -26.39 11.44 -6.24
CA ARG A 327 -25.95 12.53 -5.34
C ARG A 327 -24.76 13.31 -5.92
N LEU A 328 -23.83 12.64 -6.59
CA LEU A 328 -22.72 13.30 -7.27
C LEU A 328 -23.22 14.17 -8.43
N LEU A 329 -24.11 13.65 -9.27
CA LEU A 329 -24.73 14.41 -10.36
C LEU A 329 -25.53 15.61 -9.86
N VAL A 330 -26.33 15.44 -8.80
CA VAL A 330 -27.08 16.54 -8.18
C VAL A 330 -26.13 17.60 -7.60
N TYR A 331 -25.02 17.20 -6.98
CA TYR A 331 -24.01 18.13 -6.48
C TYR A 331 -23.35 18.92 -7.62
N LEU A 332 -22.96 18.24 -8.69
CA LEU A 332 -22.37 18.88 -9.88
C LEU A 332 -23.36 19.82 -10.56
N TYR A 333 -24.62 19.40 -10.73
CA TYR A 333 -25.70 20.23 -11.26
C TYR A 333 -25.91 21.49 -10.41
N LYS A 334 -26.03 21.37 -9.09
CA LYS A 334 -26.20 22.52 -8.18
C LYS A 334 -25.03 23.50 -8.26
N ARG A 335 -23.82 23.00 -8.46
CA ARG A 335 -22.63 23.83 -8.67
C ARG A 335 -22.65 24.54 -10.02
N ALA A 336 -23.24 23.93 -11.05
CA ALA A 336 -23.37 24.48 -12.39
C ALA A 336 -24.58 25.41 -12.56
N ALA A 337 -25.64 25.25 -11.75
CA ALA A 337 -26.91 25.97 -11.88
C ALA A 337 -26.83 27.51 -11.80
N GLY A 338 -25.71 28.07 -11.33
CA GLY A 338 -25.44 29.51 -11.30
C GLY A 338 -24.63 30.06 -12.48
N ASP A 339 -24.11 29.21 -13.37
CA ASP A 339 -23.30 29.62 -14.53
C ASP A 339 -23.76 28.88 -15.80
N LEU A 340 -24.26 29.65 -16.77
CA LEU A 340 -24.80 29.13 -18.03
C LEU A 340 -23.76 28.32 -18.84
N MET A 341 -22.47 28.67 -18.72
CA MET A 341 -21.39 27.95 -19.39
C MET A 341 -21.03 26.65 -18.66
N ALA A 342 -21.08 26.65 -17.33
CA ALA A 342 -20.90 25.43 -16.54
C ALA A 342 -22.06 24.44 -16.75
N LEU A 343 -23.29 24.94 -16.87
CA LEU A 343 -24.49 24.12 -17.08
C LEU A 343 -24.55 23.49 -18.47
N ARG A 344 -23.89 24.06 -19.48
CA ARG A 344 -23.72 23.44 -20.81
C ARG A 344 -22.64 22.35 -20.84
N ARG A 345 -21.70 22.38 -19.90
CA ARG A 345 -20.61 21.38 -19.78
C ARG A 345 -21.01 20.18 -18.94
N PHE A 346 -21.93 20.39 -18.00
CA PHE A 346 -22.66 19.34 -17.30
C PHE A 346 -23.65 18.69 -18.27
#